data_AF-A0A8H5LJB8-F1
#
_entry.id   AF-A0A8H5LJB8-F1
#
_cell.length_a   1.000
_cell.length_b   1.000
_cell.length_c   1.000
_cell.angle_alpha   90.00
_cell.angle_beta   90.00
_cell.angle_gamma   90.00
#
_symmetry.space_group_name_H-M   'P 1'
#
loop_
_entity.id
_entity.type
_entity.pdbx_description
1 polymer ?
#
loop_
_entity_poly.entity_id
_entity_poly.type
_entity_poly.pdbx_seq_one_letter_code
_entity_poly.pdbx_strand_id
1 'polypeptide(L)'
;MSELAQISPGCIPADPDISGVGIRASIYAQNFFALALAFFTMTDSKFTKTEARIVAIQSRMIILTGCALLLSAFVQAKTFGMSTYHAVVTLNLGWVNSSNTFLHLFLYYYNLFTSGTAQDDEEQTLSPSQSRDAAQGQSDLRNQDPAQGTVQSRRSFLERMSDFLEKNESEKILIVFEPAIIGSLHFTILSAFGLWFWGTFSTFGAQVQCQPNFPIPIQILGHTIMVTSPVVRKASLVIYSALVIPFFNLIPIIIALYAPVLFLCPCIPFFCFLLAYTSGPTAPRLFFYFWCTVILVMDIMIAVVTESMIQQVESVVQPGESRWTYGQTLALFLLCLPVVDFFYAIRELTKPERDRMRREIRRMRRMGMSRAGGTQVEEGTRPRHGLGQREERPSQDTNPFEREGDQLEEELDSFCGLPRLFLRGLRMRHRRLQQNLSQGEADAPAAPEASPRTSSPLGHRNPVSSQHNDINPDTSTS
;
A
#
# COMPACT_ATOMS: atom_id res chain seq x y z
N MET A 1 -27.09 21.36 -30.01
CA MET A 1 -25.65 21.11 -29.76
C MET A 1 -24.73 22.20 -30.33
N SER A 2 -25.24 23.34 -30.80
CA SER A 2 -24.46 24.29 -31.63
C SER A 2 -24.19 25.64 -30.98
N GLU A 3 -24.21 25.71 -29.65
CA GLU A 3 -23.90 26.95 -28.91
C GLU A 3 -23.00 26.61 -27.71
N LEU A 4 -21.95 25.81 -27.97
CA LEU A 4 -20.79 25.76 -27.08
C LEU A 4 -20.10 27.11 -27.24
N ALA A 5 -20.50 28.07 -26.39
CA ALA A 5 -19.82 29.33 -26.19
C ALA A 5 -18.31 29.10 -26.26
N GLN A 6 -17.61 29.95 -27.03
CA GLN A 6 -16.16 29.87 -27.20
C GLN A 6 -15.49 29.87 -25.83
N ILE A 7 -15.18 28.68 -25.31
CA ILE A 7 -14.41 28.52 -24.09
C ILE A 7 -13.02 29.04 -24.41
N SER A 8 -12.57 30.05 -23.67
CA SER A 8 -11.20 30.52 -23.82
C SER A 8 -10.26 29.36 -23.49
N PRO A 9 -9.41 28.92 -24.44
CA PRO A 9 -8.42 27.90 -24.16
C PRO A 9 -7.49 28.35 -23.03
N GLY A 10 -7.07 27.42 -22.17
CA GLY A 10 -6.17 27.72 -21.05
C GLY A 10 -6.81 28.50 -19.90
N CYS A 11 -8.08 28.26 -19.59
CA CYS A 11 -8.74 28.89 -18.47
C CYS A 11 -8.27 28.31 -17.13
N ILE A 12 -8.21 26.97 -17.03
CA ILE A 12 -7.86 26.28 -15.78
C ILE A 12 -6.34 26.33 -15.61
N PRO A 13 -5.80 26.87 -14.50
CA PRO A 13 -4.36 26.98 -14.30
C PRO A 13 -3.80 25.59 -14.11
N ALA A 14 -2.64 25.29 -14.68
CA ALA A 14 -2.02 23.98 -14.52
C ALA A 14 -1.56 23.77 -13.07
N ASP A 15 -1.87 22.62 -12.48
CA ASP A 15 -1.35 22.19 -11.17
C ASP A 15 -0.84 20.74 -11.26
N PRO A 16 0.33 20.54 -11.88
CA PRO A 16 0.96 19.23 -12.01
C PRO A 16 1.31 18.56 -10.66
N ASP A 17 1.27 19.27 -9.54
CA ASP A 17 1.46 18.68 -8.21
C ASP A 17 0.17 18.11 -7.60
N ILE A 18 -0.96 18.21 -8.30
CA ILE A 18 -2.24 17.61 -7.90
C ILE A 18 -2.71 16.61 -8.94
N SER A 19 -2.83 17.05 -10.20
CA SER A 19 -3.24 16.20 -11.31
C SER A 19 -2.08 15.85 -12.22
N GLY A 20 -0.83 15.89 -11.76
CA GLY A 20 0.29 15.39 -12.54
C GLY A 20 0.23 13.88 -12.80
N VAL A 21 0.73 13.45 -13.95
CA VAL A 21 0.78 12.04 -14.35
C VAL A 21 1.55 11.19 -13.35
N GLY A 22 2.63 11.71 -12.78
CA GLY A 22 3.44 10.97 -11.79
C GLY A 22 2.67 10.64 -10.51
N ILE A 23 1.84 11.58 -10.02
CA ILE A 23 1.01 11.38 -8.82
C ILE A 23 -0.04 10.32 -9.10
N ARG A 24 -0.81 10.47 -10.19
CA ARG A 24 -1.87 9.52 -10.55
C ARG A 24 -1.32 8.12 -10.76
N ALA A 25 -0.25 7.99 -11.56
CA ALA A 25 0.41 6.71 -11.80
C ALA A 25 0.94 6.08 -10.51
N SER A 26 1.53 6.87 -9.61
CA SER A 26 2.00 6.37 -8.31
C SER A 26 0.84 5.81 -7.48
N ILE A 27 -0.28 6.52 -7.38
CA ILE A 27 -1.45 6.08 -6.59
C ILE A 27 -2.07 4.82 -7.20
N TYR A 28 -2.27 4.77 -8.52
CA TYR A 28 -2.80 3.59 -9.19
C TYR A 28 -1.90 2.37 -8.98
N ALA A 29 -0.59 2.54 -9.15
CA ALA A 29 0.38 1.46 -8.96
C ALA A 29 0.44 1.00 -7.50
N GLN A 30 0.46 1.93 -6.52
CA GLN A 30 0.47 1.59 -5.10
C GLN A 30 -0.74 0.72 -4.71
N ASN A 31 -1.94 1.11 -5.15
CA ASN A 31 -3.17 0.36 -4.89
C ASN A 31 -3.16 -1.01 -5.59
N PHE A 32 -2.70 -1.06 -6.85
CA PHE A 32 -2.53 -2.32 -7.58
C PHE A 32 -1.57 -3.28 -6.87
N PHE A 33 -0.39 -2.83 -6.45
CA PHE A 33 0.58 -3.67 -5.75
C PHE A 33 0.08 -4.14 -4.39
N ALA A 34 -0.73 -3.32 -3.69
CA ALA A 34 -1.32 -3.73 -2.42
C ALA A 34 -2.34 -4.86 -2.61
N LEU A 35 -3.20 -4.73 -3.62
CA LEU A 35 -4.14 -5.79 -4.00
C LEU A 35 -3.43 -7.05 -4.48
N ALA A 36 -2.40 -6.89 -5.34
CA ALA A 36 -1.60 -8.00 -5.83
C ALA A 36 -0.91 -8.73 -4.68
N LEU A 37 -0.30 -8.01 -3.73
CA LEU A 37 0.30 -8.60 -2.55
C LEU A 37 -0.72 -9.44 -1.79
N ALA A 38 -1.87 -8.83 -1.45
CA ALA A 38 -2.91 -9.51 -0.70
C ALA A 38 -3.43 -10.76 -1.42
N PHE A 39 -3.55 -10.71 -2.75
CA PHE A 39 -3.89 -11.86 -3.58
C PHE A 39 -2.84 -12.98 -3.47
N PHE A 40 -1.56 -12.66 -3.61
CA PHE A 40 -0.48 -13.65 -3.53
C PHE A 40 -0.33 -14.27 -2.15
N THR A 41 -0.47 -13.48 -1.07
CA THR A 41 -0.42 -13.98 0.31
C THR A 41 -1.52 -14.99 0.64
N MET A 42 -2.55 -15.11 -0.20
CA MET A 42 -3.69 -16.00 0.02
C MET A 42 -3.61 -17.30 -0.79
N THR A 43 -2.60 -17.44 -1.65
CA THR A 43 -2.47 -18.57 -2.58
C THR A 43 -2.10 -19.88 -1.88
N ASP A 44 -1.30 -19.82 -0.82
CA ASP A 44 -0.76 -21.00 -0.12
C ASP A 44 -1.73 -21.60 0.94
N SER A 45 -2.95 -21.06 1.03
CA SER A 45 -3.99 -21.39 2.00
C SER A 45 -3.66 -21.13 3.47
N LYS A 46 -2.47 -20.59 3.77
CA LYS A 46 -1.99 -20.38 5.14
C LYS A 46 -1.63 -18.92 5.32
N PHE A 47 -2.63 -18.12 5.70
CA PHE A 47 -2.40 -16.71 5.97
C PHE A 47 -1.59 -16.54 7.26
N THR A 48 -0.30 -16.31 7.13
CA THR A 48 0.60 -16.21 8.28
C THR A 48 0.50 -14.84 8.95
N LYS A 49 0.83 -14.75 10.24
CA LYS A 49 0.91 -13.46 10.96
C LYS A 49 1.88 -12.48 10.28
N THR A 50 2.93 -13.00 9.65
CA THR A 50 3.90 -12.20 8.91
C THR A 50 3.29 -11.57 7.67
N GLU A 51 2.55 -12.34 6.86
CA GLU A 51 1.84 -11.84 5.68
C GLU A 51 0.81 -10.78 6.06
N ALA A 52 0.01 -11.05 7.09
CA ALA A 52 -0.96 -10.08 7.62
C ALA A 52 -0.30 -8.75 7.98
N ARG A 53 0.87 -8.82 8.62
CA ARG A 53 1.65 -7.64 9.00
C ARG A 53 2.19 -6.89 7.79
N ILE A 54 2.69 -7.58 6.77
CA ILE A 54 3.22 -6.92 5.56
C ILE A 54 2.08 -6.19 4.83
N VAL A 55 0.93 -6.85 4.63
CA VAL A 55 -0.20 -6.19 3.97
C VAL A 55 -0.72 -5.01 4.78
N ALA A 56 -0.79 -5.13 6.12
CA ALA A 56 -1.19 -4.04 7.00
C ALA A 56 -0.24 -2.82 6.90
N ILE A 57 1.08 -3.06 6.88
CA ILE A 57 2.08 -1.99 6.71
C ILE A 57 1.90 -1.29 5.37
N GLN A 58 1.72 -2.05 4.28
CA GLN A 58 1.53 -1.48 2.95
C GLN A 58 0.25 -0.64 2.86
N SER A 59 -0.88 -1.19 3.31
CA SER A 59 -2.17 -0.48 3.35
C SER A 59 -2.06 0.81 4.16
N ARG A 60 -1.42 0.77 5.34
CA ARG A 60 -1.19 1.95 6.18
C ARG A 60 -0.41 3.05 5.46
N MET A 61 0.66 2.70 4.75
CA MET A 61 1.46 3.68 4.01
C MET A 61 0.65 4.36 2.89
N ILE A 62 -0.22 3.62 2.21
CA ILE A 62 -1.10 4.14 1.15
C ILE A 62 -2.15 5.08 1.74
N ILE A 63 -2.82 4.67 2.82
CA ILE A 63 -3.85 5.50 3.47
C ILE A 63 -3.23 6.80 4.02
N LEU A 64 -2.05 6.73 4.65
CA LEU A 64 -1.31 7.90 5.13
C LEU A 64 -0.93 8.84 3.98
N THR A 65 -0.48 8.29 2.85
CA THR A 65 -0.20 9.08 1.64
C THR A 65 -1.47 9.78 1.15
N GLY A 66 -2.61 9.08 1.16
CA GLY A 66 -3.91 9.66 0.86
C GLY A 66 -4.33 10.78 1.83
N CYS A 67 -4.09 10.62 3.14
CA CYS A 67 -4.34 11.67 4.13
C CYS A 67 -3.47 12.91 3.86
N ALA A 68 -2.18 12.71 3.57
CA ALA A 68 -1.26 13.80 3.25
C ALA A 68 -1.69 14.55 1.99
N LEU A 69 -2.14 13.83 0.95
CA LEU A 69 -2.67 14.41 -0.28
C LEU A 69 -3.92 15.27 -0.01
N LEU A 70 -4.88 14.77 0.77
CA LEU A 70 -6.10 15.51 1.09
C LEU A 70 -5.86 16.74 1.97
N LEU A 71 -4.98 16.62 2.96
CA LEU A 71 -4.58 17.77 3.79
C LEU A 71 -3.85 18.82 2.96
N SER A 72 -2.97 18.40 2.05
CA SER A 72 -2.28 19.32 1.13
C SER A 72 -3.27 20.01 0.21
N ALA A 73 -4.25 19.29 -0.34
CA ALA A 73 -5.33 19.87 -1.14
C ALA A 73 -6.17 20.87 -0.34
N PHE A 74 -6.46 20.58 0.93
CA PHE A 74 -7.18 21.49 1.81
C PHE A 74 -6.41 22.80 2.02
N VAL A 75 -5.11 22.70 2.32
CA VAL A 75 -4.22 23.86 2.48
C VAL A 75 -4.14 24.64 1.17
N GLN A 76 -3.83 23.98 0.05
CA GLN A 76 -3.74 24.59 -1.28
C GLN A 76 -5.01 25.36 -1.63
N ALA A 77 -6.19 24.72 -1.46
CA ALA A 77 -7.48 25.33 -1.76
C ALA A 77 -7.76 26.56 -0.90
N LYS A 78 -7.26 26.61 0.33
CA LYS A 78 -7.42 27.78 1.22
C LYS A 78 -6.41 28.89 0.98
N THR A 79 -5.16 28.56 0.67
CA THR A 79 -4.06 29.53 0.60
C THR A 79 -3.86 30.08 -0.81
N PHE A 80 -3.89 29.22 -1.82
CA PHE A 80 -3.58 29.58 -3.20
C PHE A 80 -4.81 29.48 -4.11
N GLY A 81 -5.89 28.89 -3.59
CA GLY A 81 -7.04 28.49 -4.39
C GLY A 81 -6.75 27.20 -5.14
N MET A 82 -7.81 26.46 -5.43
CA MET A 82 -7.74 25.20 -6.15
C MET A 82 -8.89 25.17 -7.14
N SER A 83 -8.64 24.80 -8.39
CA SER A 83 -9.73 24.73 -9.36
C SER A 83 -10.64 23.54 -9.04
N THR A 84 -11.90 23.64 -9.48
CA THR A 84 -12.88 22.55 -9.38
C THR A 84 -12.37 21.25 -10.01
N TYR A 85 -11.65 21.35 -11.12
CA TYR A 85 -11.01 20.22 -11.79
C TYR A 85 -10.02 19.49 -10.87
N HIS A 86 -9.08 20.23 -10.26
CA HIS A 86 -8.10 19.65 -9.34
C HIS A 86 -8.75 19.04 -8.09
N ALA A 87 -9.81 19.68 -7.57
CA ALA A 87 -10.56 19.17 -6.43
C ALA A 87 -11.25 17.82 -6.73
N VAL A 88 -11.88 17.68 -7.91
CA VAL A 88 -12.50 16.42 -8.33
C VAL A 88 -11.45 15.33 -8.53
N VAL A 89 -10.31 15.63 -9.17
CA VAL A 89 -9.19 14.67 -9.29
C VAL A 89 -8.72 14.20 -7.92
N THR A 90 -8.52 15.13 -6.99
CA THR A 90 -8.08 14.84 -5.61
C THR A 90 -9.09 13.93 -4.89
N LEU A 91 -10.39 14.22 -5.00
CA LEU A 91 -11.43 13.38 -4.41
C LEU A 91 -11.42 11.97 -4.99
N ASN A 92 -11.31 11.82 -6.32
CA ASN A 92 -11.23 10.52 -6.96
C ASN A 92 -9.99 9.72 -6.51
N LEU A 93 -8.82 10.36 -6.45
CA LEU A 93 -7.59 9.74 -5.95
C LEU A 93 -7.69 9.38 -4.46
N GLY A 94 -8.40 10.18 -3.66
CA GLY A 94 -8.73 9.86 -2.27
C GLY A 94 -9.60 8.62 -2.14
N TRP A 95 -10.59 8.44 -3.02
CA TRP A 95 -11.38 7.21 -3.08
C TRP A 95 -10.57 5.97 -3.48
N VAL A 96 -9.67 6.11 -4.45
CA VAL A 96 -8.75 5.01 -4.81
C VAL A 96 -7.90 4.62 -3.59
N ASN A 97 -7.27 5.58 -2.91
CA ASN A 97 -6.49 5.28 -1.70
C ASN A 97 -7.33 4.71 -0.55
N SER A 98 -8.61 5.08 -0.46
CA SER A 98 -9.54 4.53 0.51
C SER A 98 -9.81 3.05 0.29
N SER A 99 -9.61 2.52 -0.92
CA SER A 99 -9.86 1.13 -1.26
C SER A 99 -9.01 0.15 -0.41
N ASN A 100 -7.81 0.58 -0.03
CA ASN A 100 -6.90 -0.15 0.86
C ASN A 100 -7.45 -0.35 2.28
N THR A 101 -8.37 0.51 2.74
CA THR A 101 -9.08 0.30 4.01
C THR A 101 -9.99 -0.92 3.92
N PHE A 102 -10.71 -1.07 2.80
CA PHE A 102 -11.56 -2.25 2.59
C PHE A 102 -10.73 -3.53 2.51
N LEU A 103 -9.60 -3.49 1.78
CA LEU A 103 -8.68 -4.63 1.70
C LEU A 103 -8.23 -5.12 3.07
N HIS A 104 -7.86 -4.19 3.96
CA HIS A 104 -7.46 -4.54 5.33
C HIS A 104 -8.62 -5.12 6.15
N LEU A 105 -9.83 -4.53 6.05
CA LEU A 105 -11.02 -5.05 6.71
C LEU A 105 -11.37 -6.47 6.24
N PHE A 106 -11.20 -6.75 4.95
CA PHE A 106 -11.43 -8.10 4.39
C PHE A 106 -10.39 -9.11 4.85
N LEU A 107 -9.11 -8.73 4.92
CA LEU A 107 -8.07 -9.61 5.47
C LEU A 107 -8.30 -9.90 6.94
N TYR A 108 -8.74 -8.90 7.71
CA TYR A 108 -9.13 -9.10 9.09
C TYR A 108 -10.28 -10.08 9.22
N TYR A 109 -11.36 -9.87 8.45
CA TYR A 109 -12.51 -10.76 8.46
C TYR A 109 -12.10 -12.18 8.05
N TYR A 110 -11.31 -12.33 6.99
CA TYR A 110 -10.77 -13.62 6.59
C TYR A 110 -10.02 -14.31 7.73
N ASN A 111 -9.08 -13.61 8.38
CA ASN A 111 -8.30 -14.17 9.47
C ASN A 111 -9.16 -14.54 10.68
N LEU A 112 -10.18 -13.74 10.99
CA LEU A 112 -11.15 -14.04 12.05
C LEU A 112 -11.90 -15.35 11.75
N PHE A 113 -12.34 -15.54 10.51
CA PHE A 113 -13.04 -16.75 10.08
C PHE A 113 -12.15 -17.99 10.08
N THR A 114 -10.90 -17.88 9.62
CA THR A 114 -9.98 -19.02 9.56
C THR A 114 -9.37 -19.38 10.92
N SER A 115 -9.20 -18.41 11.81
CA SER A 115 -8.68 -18.66 13.15
C SER A 115 -9.64 -19.50 14.00
N GLY A 116 -10.96 -19.33 13.80
CA GLY A 116 -11.97 -20.10 14.51
C GLY A 116 -11.92 -21.60 14.20
N THR A 117 -11.53 -21.99 12.98
CA THR A 117 -11.50 -23.40 12.57
C THR A 117 -10.22 -24.14 13.00
N ALA A 118 -9.10 -23.44 13.18
CA ALA A 118 -7.82 -24.09 13.46
C ALA A 118 -7.69 -24.61 14.90
N GLN A 119 -8.44 -24.03 15.84
CA GLN A 119 -8.36 -24.39 17.26
C GLN A 119 -8.96 -25.78 17.54
N ASP A 120 -9.96 -26.20 16.77
CA ASP A 120 -10.65 -27.49 16.97
C ASP A 120 -9.77 -28.69 16.54
N ASP A 121 -8.87 -28.51 15.57
CA ASP A 121 -8.01 -29.58 15.05
C ASP A 121 -6.77 -29.86 15.94
N GLU A 122 -6.22 -28.82 16.59
CA GLU A 122 -5.05 -28.95 17.46
C GLU A 122 -5.42 -29.59 18.82
N GLU A 123 -6.62 -29.31 19.33
CA GLU A 123 -7.12 -29.93 20.57
C GLU A 123 -7.43 -31.43 20.40
N GLN A 124 -7.79 -31.88 19.19
CA GLN A 124 -8.01 -33.31 18.91
C GLN A 124 -6.72 -34.09 18.57
N THR A 125 -5.63 -33.42 18.18
CA THR A 125 -4.35 -34.08 17.88
C THR A 125 -3.38 -34.15 19.07
N LEU A 126 -3.71 -33.51 20.20
CA LEU A 126 -3.10 -33.80 21.50
C LEU A 126 -3.49 -35.23 21.94
N SER A 127 -2.57 -36.12 21.57
CA SER A 127 -2.65 -37.56 21.49
C SER A 127 -3.10 -38.29 22.78
N PRO A 128 -3.86 -39.41 22.65
CA PRO A 128 -4.17 -40.37 23.72
C PRO A 128 -2.95 -40.94 24.47
N SER A 129 -1.72 -40.70 23.99
CA SER A 129 -0.49 -41.11 24.66
C SER A 129 -0.19 -40.32 25.94
N GLN A 130 -0.61 -39.05 26.05
CA GLN A 130 -0.48 -38.31 27.33
C GLN A 130 -1.45 -38.82 28.41
N SER A 131 -2.56 -39.45 28.01
CA SER A 131 -3.46 -40.14 28.93
C SER A 131 -2.85 -41.43 29.50
N ARG A 132 -1.93 -42.09 28.77
CA ARG A 132 -1.23 -43.30 29.26
C ARG A 132 -0.15 -42.99 30.30
N ASP A 133 0.60 -41.91 30.14
CA ASP A 133 1.64 -41.55 31.12
C ASP A 133 1.06 -40.87 32.37
N ALA A 134 -0.08 -40.16 32.25
CA ALA A 134 -0.82 -39.66 33.41
C ALA A 134 -1.39 -40.79 34.28
N ALA A 135 -1.77 -41.92 33.68
CA ALA A 135 -2.20 -43.12 34.43
C ALA A 135 -1.03 -43.83 35.14
N GLN A 136 0.21 -43.66 34.66
CA GLN A 136 1.38 -44.38 35.17
C GLN A 136 2.21 -43.56 36.19
N GLY A 137 2.08 -42.22 36.19
CA GLY A 137 2.65 -41.34 37.23
C GLY A 137 1.81 -41.21 38.51
N GLN A 138 0.59 -41.75 38.52
CA GLN A 138 -0.33 -41.65 39.68
C GLN A 138 -0.03 -42.68 40.79
N SER A 139 0.83 -43.67 40.53
CA SER A 139 1.28 -44.65 41.53
C SER A 139 2.36 -44.14 42.49
N ASP A 140 3.14 -43.12 42.11
CA ASP A 140 4.27 -42.63 42.94
C ASP A 140 3.94 -41.40 43.81
N LEU A 141 2.81 -40.73 43.57
CA LEU A 141 2.37 -39.56 44.36
C LEU A 141 1.48 -39.91 45.56
N ARG A 142 1.26 -41.20 45.85
CA ARG A 142 0.40 -41.65 46.97
C ARG A 142 0.99 -41.39 48.37
N ASN A 143 2.22 -40.90 48.46
CA ASN A 143 2.88 -40.57 49.74
C ASN A 143 3.14 -39.07 49.95
N GLN A 144 2.56 -38.18 49.14
CA GLN A 144 2.62 -36.74 49.42
C GLN A 144 1.31 -36.25 50.03
N ASP A 145 1.43 -35.53 51.16
CA ASP A 145 0.32 -35.00 51.92
C ASP A 145 -0.67 -34.23 51.01
N PRO A 146 -1.95 -34.67 50.93
CA PRO A 146 -2.92 -34.18 49.96
C PRO A 146 -3.40 -32.74 50.20
N ALA A 147 -2.89 -32.06 51.23
CA ALA A 147 -3.41 -30.77 51.67
C ALA A 147 -2.70 -29.53 51.07
N GLN A 148 -1.52 -29.65 50.45
CA GLN A 148 -0.74 -28.47 50.04
C GLN A 148 -0.45 -28.32 48.52
N GLY A 149 -0.56 -29.38 47.71
CA GLY A 149 -0.15 -29.32 46.29
C GLY A 149 -1.17 -28.74 45.31
N THR A 150 -2.47 -28.79 45.63
CA THR A 150 -3.54 -28.47 44.67
C THR A 150 -3.80 -26.98 44.50
N VAL A 151 -3.49 -26.15 45.49
CA VAL A 151 -3.73 -24.69 45.43
C VAL A 151 -2.62 -23.97 44.67
N GLN A 152 -1.37 -24.39 44.83
CA GLN A 152 -0.22 -23.70 44.22
C GLN A 152 -0.06 -24.00 42.72
N SER A 153 -0.37 -25.24 42.31
CA SER A 153 -0.37 -25.62 40.89
C SER A 153 -1.45 -24.86 40.10
N ARG A 154 -2.67 -24.73 40.67
CA ARG A 154 -3.78 -23.99 40.06
C ARG A 154 -3.49 -22.49 39.93
N ARG A 155 -2.84 -21.88 40.93
CA ARG A 155 -2.44 -20.46 40.87
C ARG A 155 -1.43 -20.20 39.75
N SER A 156 -0.41 -21.05 39.63
CA SER A 156 0.63 -20.90 38.61
C SER A 156 0.15 -21.15 37.16
N PHE A 157 -0.93 -21.91 37.00
CA PHE A 157 -1.58 -22.12 35.70
C PHE A 157 -2.50 -20.95 35.34
N LEU A 158 -3.29 -20.44 36.30
CA LEU A 158 -4.16 -19.29 36.07
C LEU A 158 -3.36 -18.00 35.82
N GLU A 159 -2.23 -17.79 36.50
CA GLU A 159 -1.33 -16.66 36.20
C GLU A 159 -0.72 -16.78 34.80
N ARG A 160 -0.24 -17.98 34.40
CA ARG A 160 0.27 -18.19 33.03
C ARG A 160 -0.80 -18.04 31.95
N MET A 161 -2.04 -18.43 32.24
CA MET A 161 -3.15 -18.28 31.31
C MET A 161 -3.64 -16.83 31.22
N SER A 162 -3.63 -16.09 32.33
CA SER A 162 -3.88 -14.65 32.37
C SER A 162 -2.81 -13.89 31.56
N ASP A 163 -1.53 -14.17 31.80
CA ASP A 163 -0.44 -13.54 31.05
C ASP A 163 -0.48 -13.90 29.56
N PHE A 164 -0.87 -15.13 29.21
CA PHE A 164 -1.00 -15.55 27.81
C PHE A 164 -2.19 -14.89 27.11
N LEU A 165 -3.33 -14.77 27.80
CA LEU A 165 -4.51 -14.08 27.27
C LEU A 165 -4.26 -12.56 27.16
N GLU A 166 -3.68 -11.94 28.19
CA GLU A 166 -3.40 -10.50 28.21
C GLU A 166 -2.35 -10.09 27.14
N LYS A 167 -1.33 -10.93 26.93
CA LYS A 167 -0.25 -10.64 25.98
C LYS A 167 -0.58 -10.99 24.53
N ASN A 168 -1.46 -11.97 24.27
CA ASN A 168 -1.91 -12.28 22.90
C ASN A 168 -3.15 -11.49 22.46
N GLU A 169 -4.07 -11.13 23.35
CA GLU A 169 -5.29 -10.39 22.98
C GLU A 169 -4.97 -8.93 22.63
N SER A 170 -4.09 -8.28 23.38
CA SER A 170 -3.70 -6.88 23.15
C SER A 170 -3.00 -6.68 21.80
N GLU A 171 -2.14 -7.61 21.39
CA GLU A 171 -1.45 -7.54 20.09
C GLU A 171 -2.42 -7.78 18.92
N LYS A 172 -3.38 -8.71 19.05
CA LYS A 172 -4.42 -8.94 18.04
C LYS A 172 -5.33 -7.73 17.87
N ILE A 173 -5.79 -7.13 18.96
CA ILE A 173 -6.66 -5.94 18.93
C ILE A 173 -5.93 -4.77 18.24
N LEU A 174 -4.64 -4.57 18.54
CA LEU A 174 -3.87 -3.47 17.97
C LEU A 174 -3.70 -3.57 16.45
N ILE A 175 -3.39 -4.77 15.93
CA ILE A 175 -3.20 -5.02 14.48
C ILE A 175 -4.48 -4.70 13.67
N VAL A 176 -5.64 -4.88 14.31
CA VAL A 176 -6.95 -4.68 13.68
C VAL A 176 -7.42 -3.24 13.81
N PHE A 177 -7.28 -2.69 15.01
CA PHE A 177 -7.83 -1.38 15.34
C PHE A 177 -7.01 -0.25 14.71
N GLU A 178 -5.69 -0.38 14.61
CA GLU A 178 -4.83 0.67 14.06
C GLU A 178 -5.22 1.05 12.61
N PRO A 179 -5.32 0.12 11.64
CA PRO A 179 -5.65 0.51 10.27
C PRO A 179 -7.12 0.93 10.13
N ALA A 180 -8.02 0.42 10.98
CA ALA A 180 -9.40 0.89 11.04
C ALA A 180 -9.50 2.34 11.53
N ILE A 181 -8.70 2.74 12.52
CA ILE A 181 -8.60 4.13 12.97
C ILE A 181 -8.04 5.01 11.84
N ILE A 182 -6.94 4.58 11.21
CA ILE A 182 -6.29 5.38 10.17
C ILE A 182 -7.19 5.50 8.93
N GLY A 183 -7.87 4.42 8.53
CA GLY A 183 -8.88 4.44 7.47
C GLY A 183 -10.08 5.34 7.82
N SER A 184 -10.61 5.22 9.04
CA SER A 184 -11.66 6.11 9.56
C SER A 184 -11.24 7.58 9.51
N LEU A 185 -10.02 7.90 9.94
CA LEU A 185 -9.47 9.24 9.86
C LEU A 185 -9.37 9.72 8.41
N HIS A 186 -8.88 8.88 7.50
CA HIS A 186 -8.80 9.19 6.08
C HIS A 186 -10.18 9.52 5.50
N PHE A 187 -11.19 8.67 5.75
CA PHE A 187 -12.57 8.92 5.31
C PHE A 187 -13.13 10.21 5.89
N THR A 188 -12.85 10.52 7.15
CA THR A 188 -13.24 11.79 7.76
C THR A 188 -12.60 12.98 7.03
N ILE A 189 -11.30 12.95 6.73
CA ILE A 189 -10.61 14.02 6.00
C ILE A 189 -11.15 14.14 4.56
N LEU A 190 -11.28 13.00 3.86
CA LEU A 190 -11.84 12.92 2.50
C LEU A 190 -13.24 13.52 2.47
N SER A 191 -14.06 13.19 3.46
CA SER A 191 -15.44 13.65 3.56
C SER A 191 -15.57 15.09 3.98
N ALA A 192 -14.72 15.57 4.88
CA ALA A 192 -14.67 16.99 5.21
C ALA A 192 -14.29 17.83 3.98
N PHE A 193 -13.29 17.39 3.22
CA PHE A 193 -12.91 18.03 1.96
C PHE A 193 -14.04 17.97 0.92
N GLY A 194 -14.67 16.80 0.75
CA GLY A 194 -15.81 16.60 -0.13
C GLY A 194 -17.02 17.47 0.24
N LEU A 195 -17.40 17.53 1.51
CA LEU A 195 -18.49 18.39 2.00
C LEU A 195 -18.20 19.86 1.76
N TRP A 196 -16.97 20.31 2.01
CA TRP A 196 -16.58 21.67 1.73
C TRP A 196 -16.67 21.98 0.23
N PHE A 197 -16.08 21.13 -0.61
CA PHE A 197 -16.11 21.27 -2.07
C PHE A 197 -17.54 21.29 -2.62
N TRP A 198 -18.35 20.26 -2.35
CA TRP A 198 -19.71 20.15 -2.87
C TRP A 198 -20.67 21.16 -2.23
N GLY A 199 -20.43 21.55 -0.98
CA GLY A 199 -21.20 22.58 -0.27
C GLY A 199 -20.99 23.95 -0.88
N THR A 200 -19.77 24.27 -1.29
CA THR A 200 -19.38 25.59 -1.83
C THR A 200 -19.12 25.58 -3.33
N PHE A 201 -19.54 24.54 -4.05
CA PHE A 201 -19.22 24.30 -5.46
C PHE A 201 -19.40 25.53 -6.38
N SER A 202 -20.49 26.30 -6.22
CA SER A 202 -20.78 27.50 -7.03
C SER A 202 -19.79 28.65 -6.83
N THR A 203 -19.04 28.63 -5.74
CA THR A 203 -18.06 29.64 -5.36
C THR A 203 -16.68 29.01 -5.15
N PHE A 204 -16.50 27.73 -5.48
CA PHE A 204 -15.27 27.01 -5.22
C PHE A 204 -14.24 27.33 -6.31
N GLY A 205 -13.04 27.75 -5.90
CA GLY A 205 -11.91 28.05 -6.79
C GLY A 205 -11.63 29.54 -6.95
N ALA A 206 -10.38 29.85 -7.32
CA ALA A 206 -9.87 31.22 -7.41
C ALA A 206 -10.30 31.99 -8.68
N GLN A 207 -10.92 31.32 -9.65
CA GLN A 207 -11.18 31.88 -10.97
C GLN A 207 -12.68 32.01 -11.24
N VAL A 208 -13.30 33.06 -10.68
CA VAL A 208 -14.69 33.42 -10.99
C VAL A 208 -14.85 33.81 -12.48
N GLN A 209 -13.75 34.20 -13.14
CA GLN A 209 -13.73 34.65 -14.54
C GLN A 209 -13.76 33.48 -15.54
N CYS A 210 -13.22 32.32 -15.18
CA CYS A 210 -13.47 31.08 -15.89
C CYS A 210 -14.86 30.64 -15.46
N GLN A 211 -15.87 30.88 -16.33
CA GLN A 211 -17.30 30.77 -16.00
C GLN A 211 -17.59 29.82 -14.83
N PRO A 212 -18.26 30.26 -13.75
CA PRO A 212 -18.56 29.43 -12.57
C PRO A 212 -19.42 28.19 -12.88
N ASN A 213 -19.85 28.03 -14.14
CA ASN A 213 -20.61 26.92 -14.67
C ASN A 213 -19.84 26.10 -15.70
N PHE A 214 -18.50 26.18 -15.78
CA PHE A 214 -17.74 25.36 -16.71
C PHE A 214 -18.12 23.89 -16.48
N PRO A 215 -18.76 23.23 -17.46
CA PRO A 215 -19.32 21.92 -17.26
C PRO A 215 -18.17 20.91 -17.36
N ILE A 216 -17.53 20.60 -16.22
CA ILE A 216 -16.57 19.49 -16.16
C ILE A 216 -17.39 18.21 -16.37
N PRO A 217 -17.13 17.46 -17.45
CA PRO A 217 -17.84 16.21 -17.70
C PRO A 217 -17.21 15.09 -16.87
N ILE A 218 -18.01 14.39 -16.07
CA ILE A 218 -17.64 13.11 -15.45
C ILE A 218 -18.38 12.01 -16.18
N GLN A 219 -17.69 10.93 -16.56
CA GLN A 219 -18.34 9.73 -17.06
C GLN A 219 -18.71 8.82 -15.88
N ILE A 220 -19.99 8.50 -15.72
CA ILE A 220 -20.46 7.51 -14.75
C ILE A 220 -21.18 6.43 -15.54
N LEU A 221 -20.64 5.21 -15.52
CA LEU A 221 -21.20 4.05 -16.25
C LEU A 221 -21.45 4.33 -17.74
N GLY A 222 -20.50 5.01 -18.39
CA GLY A 222 -20.61 5.37 -19.82
C GLY A 222 -21.49 6.59 -20.11
N HIS A 223 -22.17 7.16 -19.11
CA HIS A 223 -22.94 8.39 -19.28
C HIS A 223 -22.15 9.60 -18.82
N THR A 224 -22.04 10.61 -19.68
CA THR A 224 -21.44 11.89 -19.32
C THR A 224 -22.43 12.73 -18.51
N ILE A 225 -22.09 13.01 -17.26
CA ILE A 225 -22.84 13.85 -16.34
C ILE A 225 -21.95 15.03 -15.95
N MET A 226 -22.51 16.24 -15.94
CA MET A 226 -21.74 17.42 -15.55
C MET A 226 -21.58 17.47 -14.02
N VAL A 227 -20.40 17.85 -13.54
CA VAL A 227 -20.14 18.11 -12.11
C VAL A 227 -21.11 19.14 -11.54
N THR A 228 -21.55 20.09 -12.36
CA THR A 228 -22.54 21.13 -12.03
C THR A 228 -23.96 20.57 -11.80
N SER A 229 -24.21 19.29 -12.09
CA SER A 229 -25.52 18.67 -11.93
C SER A 229 -25.98 18.71 -10.45
N PRO A 230 -27.20 19.22 -10.17
CA PRO A 230 -27.74 19.26 -8.81
C PRO A 230 -27.93 17.86 -8.22
N VAL A 231 -28.13 16.85 -9.07
CA VAL A 231 -28.26 15.45 -8.64
C VAL A 231 -26.92 14.94 -8.09
N VAL A 232 -25.83 15.14 -8.84
CA VAL A 232 -24.48 14.74 -8.42
C VAL A 232 -24.07 15.46 -7.14
N ARG A 233 -24.34 16.76 -7.05
CA ARG A 233 -24.07 17.56 -5.84
C ARG A 233 -24.82 17.04 -4.63
N LYS A 234 -26.14 16.82 -4.74
CA LYS A 234 -26.97 16.29 -3.64
C LYS A 234 -26.52 14.89 -3.22
N ALA A 235 -26.29 14.00 -4.18
CA ALA A 235 -25.82 12.65 -3.90
C ALA A 235 -24.46 12.66 -3.18
N SER A 236 -23.51 13.47 -3.66
CA SER A 236 -22.20 13.62 -3.05
C SER A 236 -22.29 14.18 -1.63
N LEU A 237 -23.11 15.21 -1.40
CA LEU A 237 -23.32 15.75 -0.06
C LEU A 237 -23.87 14.70 0.92
N VAL A 238 -24.82 13.86 0.48
CA VAL A 238 -25.35 12.77 1.32
C VAL A 238 -24.25 11.76 1.66
N ILE A 239 -23.50 11.31 0.65
CA ILE A 239 -22.40 10.33 0.83
C ILE A 239 -21.36 10.86 1.81
N TYR A 240 -20.83 12.06 1.57
CA TYR A 240 -19.80 12.63 2.44
C TYR A 240 -20.33 13.01 3.83
N SER A 241 -21.61 13.35 3.98
CA SER A 241 -22.21 13.57 5.31
C SER A 241 -22.23 12.30 6.15
N ALA A 242 -22.49 11.14 5.52
CA ALA A 242 -22.46 9.86 6.21
C ALA A 242 -21.04 9.42 6.61
N LEU A 243 -20.01 9.91 5.91
CA LEU A 243 -18.62 9.47 6.06
C LEU A 243 -17.72 10.43 6.85
N VAL A 244 -18.21 11.62 7.21
CA VAL A 244 -17.40 12.62 7.93
C VAL A 244 -17.19 12.27 9.40
N ILE A 245 -18.16 11.63 10.05
CA ILE A 245 -18.07 11.32 11.49
C ILE A 245 -17.14 10.12 11.68
N PRO A 246 -16.00 10.26 12.38
CA PRO A 246 -15.06 9.16 12.57
C PRO A 246 -15.71 8.00 13.31
N PHE A 247 -15.30 6.78 12.99
CA PHE A 247 -15.86 5.49 13.45
C PHE A 247 -17.27 5.21 12.96
N PHE A 248 -18.17 6.19 12.98
CA PHE A 248 -19.50 6.08 12.36
C PHE A 248 -19.40 5.91 10.86
N ASN A 249 -18.39 6.48 10.22
CA ASN A 249 -18.10 6.27 8.79
C ASN A 249 -17.77 4.82 8.43
N LEU A 250 -17.36 4.00 9.40
CA LEU A 250 -17.19 2.57 9.21
C LEU A 250 -18.55 1.84 9.11
N ILE A 251 -19.64 2.40 9.64
CA ILE A 251 -20.97 1.77 9.59
C ILE A 251 -21.52 1.75 8.15
N PRO A 252 -21.60 2.88 7.41
CA PRO A 252 -21.97 2.85 6.00
C PRO A 252 -21.04 1.97 5.16
N ILE A 253 -19.75 1.90 5.51
CA ILE A 253 -18.79 1.01 4.86
C ILE A 253 -19.19 -0.44 5.10
N ILE A 254 -19.34 -0.85 6.35
CA ILE A 254 -19.79 -2.20 6.74
C ILE A 254 -21.11 -2.51 6.03
N ILE A 255 -22.10 -1.62 6.10
CA ILE A 255 -23.38 -1.77 5.41
C ILE A 255 -23.16 -1.91 3.91
N ALA A 256 -22.31 -1.10 3.26
CA ALA A 256 -22.03 -1.19 1.83
C ALA A 256 -21.26 -2.46 1.45
N LEU A 257 -20.48 -3.05 2.37
CA LEU A 257 -19.86 -4.37 2.17
C LEU A 257 -20.91 -5.47 2.27
N TYR A 258 -21.85 -5.39 3.20
CA TYR A 258 -22.90 -6.39 3.37
C TYR A 258 -24.10 -6.17 2.44
N ALA A 259 -24.33 -4.96 1.94
CA ALA A 259 -25.51 -4.60 1.16
C ALA A 259 -25.55 -5.34 -0.19
N PRO A 260 -24.47 -5.49 -0.97
CA PRO A 260 -24.47 -6.37 -2.13
C PRO A 260 -24.81 -7.81 -1.78
N VAL A 261 -24.33 -8.33 -0.64
CA VAL A 261 -24.70 -9.68 -0.16
C VAL A 261 -26.20 -9.75 0.15
N LEU A 262 -26.77 -8.68 0.73
CA LEU A 262 -28.18 -8.57 1.10
C LEU A 262 -29.12 -8.17 -0.05
N PHE A 263 -28.63 -7.47 -1.08
CA PHE A 263 -29.41 -6.86 -2.16
C PHE A 263 -29.27 -7.63 -3.48
N LEU A 264 -28.16 -8.34 -3.69
CA LEU A 264 -28.07 -9.46 -4.63
C LEU A 264 -28.81 -10.71 -4.10
N CYS A 265 -29.79 -10.50 -3.20
CA CYS A 265 -30.76 -11.47 -2.71
C CYS A 265 -31.36 -12.41 -3.77
N PRO A 266 -31.71 -11.98 -4.99
CA PRO A 266 -32.16 -12.90 -6.02
C PRO A 266 -31.04 -13.78 -6.62
N CYS A 267 -29.77 -13.41 -6.43
CA CYS A 267 -28.60 -14.23 -6.72
C CYS A 267 -28.16 -15.09 -5.52
N ILE A 268 -28.81 -14.96 -4.35
CA ILE A 268 -28.56 -15.82 -3.18
C ILE A 268 -28.70 -17.30 -3.51
N PRO A 269 -29.58 -17.80 -4.41
CA PRO A 269 -29.53 -19.21 -4.78
C PRO A 269 -28.21 -19.59 -5.45
N PHE A 270 -27.63 -18.71 -6.28
CA PHE A 270 -26.33 -18.94 -6.92
C PHE A 270 -25.17 -18.75 -5.94
N PHE A 271 -25.24 -17.74 -5.07
CA PHE A 271 -24.23 -17.47 -4.06
C PHE A 271 -24.29 -18.49 -2.90
N CYS A 272 -25.47 -18.90 -2.46
CA CYS A 272 -25.68 -20.02 -1.54
C CYS A 272 -25.40 -21.37 -2.20
N PHE A 273 -25.64 -21.54 -3.50
CA PHE A 273 -25.16 -22.72 -4.22
C PHE A 273 -23.64 -22.74 -4.23
N LEU A 274 -22.97 -21.62 -4.51
CA LEU A 274 -21.52 -21.49 -4.40
C LEU A 274 -21.04 -21.72 -2.96
N LEU A 275 -21.63 -21.08 -1.95
CA LEU A 275 -21.26 -21.24 -0.54
C LEU A 275 -21.55 -22.65 0.00
N ALA A 276 -22.67 -23.27 -0.38
CA ALA A 276 -23.01 -24.64 0.00
C ALA A 276 -22.13 -25.67 -0.73
N TYR A 277 -21.85 -25.44 -2.02
CA TYR A 277 -20.93 -26.25 -2.82
C TYR A 277 -19.48 -26.13 -2.32
N THR A 278 -19.12 -24.98 -1.74
CA THR A 278 -17.76 -24.68 -1.26
C THR A 278 -17.63 -24.70 0.26
N SER A 279 -18.62 -25.26 0.98
CA SER A 279 -18.75 -25.31 2.45
C SER A 279 -17.57 -25.93 3.22
N GLY A 280 -16.52 -26.35 2.51
CA GLY A 280 -15.23 -26.68 3.08
C GLY A 280 -14.30 -25.47 3.33
N PRO A 281 -13.03 -25.74 3.66
CA PRO A 281 -12.00 -24.73 3.98
C PRO A 281 -11.60 -23.81 2.80
N THR A 282 -12.34 -23.87 1.69
CA THR A 282 -12.16 -23.04 0.49
C THR A 282 -13.07 -21.82 0.47
N ALA A 283 -14.23 -21.85 1.14
CA ALA A 283 -15.22 -20.76 1.08
C ALA A 283 -14.66 -19.37 1.49
N PRO A 284 -13.95 -19.22 2.63
CA PRO A 284 -13.41 -17.92 3.03
C PRO A 284 -12.43 -17.34 2.00
N ARG A 285 -11.67 -18.20 1.31
CA ARG A 285 -10.72 -17.80 0.27
C ARG A 285 -11.42 -17.28 -0.97
N LEU A 286 -12.45 -17.99 -1.44
CA LEU A 286 -13.23 -17.54 -2.59
C LEU A 286 -13.95 -16.22 -2.29
N PHE A 287 -14.47 -16.07 -1.08
CA PHE A 287 -15.06 -14.80 -0.63
C PHE A 287 -14.03 -13.67 -0.66
N PHE A 288 -12.82 -13.91 -0.14
CA PHE A 288 -11.73 -12.95 -0.19
C PHE A 288 -11.34 -12.54 -1.62
N TYR A 289 -11.17 -13.52 -2.52
CA TYR A 289 -10.83 -13.25 -3.92
C TYR A 289 -11.93 -12.49 -4.66
N PHE A 290 -13.19 -12.81 -4.38
CA PHE A 290 -14.33 -12.07 -4.91
C PHE A 290 -14.23 -10.59 -4.52
N TRP A 291 -14.02 -10.29 -3.24
CA TRP A 291 -13.89 -8.92 -2.77
C TRP A 291 -12.66 -8.19 -3.30
N CYS A 292 -11.51 -8.86 -3.40
CA CYS A 292 -10.34 -8.29 -4.06
C CYS A 292 -10.62 -7.93 -5.51
N THR A 293 -11.38 -8.78 -6.22
CA THR A 293 -11.80 -8.52 -7.60
C THR A 293 -12.75 -7.31 -7.67
N VAL A 294 -13.71 -7.21 -6.76
CA VAL A 294 -14.62 -6.06 -6.67
C VAL A 294 -13.84 -4.76 -6.42
N ILE A 295 -12.89 -4.77 -5.47
CA ILE A 295 -12.04 -3.60 -5.20
C ILE A 295 -11.21 -3.24 -6.44
N LEU A 296 -10.57 -4.22 -7.09
CA LEU A 296 -9.77 -3.98 -8.29
C LEU A 296 -10.61 -3.37 -9.41
N VAL A 297 -11.81 -3.89 -9.66
CA VAL A 297 -12.73 -3.35 -10.67
C VAL A 297 -13.15 -1.93 -10.31
N MET A 298 -13.45 -1.65 -9.03
CA MET A 298 -13.79 -0.32 -8.56
C MET A 298 -12.63 0.67 -8.79
N ASP A 299 -11.40 0.30 -8.44
CA ASP A 299 -10.22 1.14 -8.60
C ASP A 299 -9.93 1.42 -10.08
N ILE A 300 -10.03 0.40 -10.94
CA ILE A 300 -9.92 0.56 -12.40
C ILE A 300 -11.00 1.50 -12.92
N MET A 301 -12.25 1.34 -12.48
CA MET A 301 -13.35 2.21 -12.89
C MET A 301 -13.10 3.66 -12.49
N ILE A 302 -12.67 3.93 -11.24
CA ILE A 302 -12.37 5.29 -10.79
C ILE A 302 -11.18 5.87 -11.56
N ALA A 303 -10.13 5.07 -11.82
CA ALA A 303 -8.99 5.48 -12.62
C ALA A 303 -9.41 5.85 -14.05
N VAL A 304 -10.18 4.99 -14.73
CA VAL A 304 -10.68 5.24 -16.09
C VAL A 304 -11.56 6.49 -16.14
N VAL A 305 -12.48 6.66 -15.18
CA VAL A 305 -13.32 7.86 -15.09
C VAL A 305 -12.48 9.12 -14.88
N THR A 306 -11.44 9.03 -14.06
CA THR A 306 -10.53 10.15 -13.81
C THR A 306 -9.73 10.51 -15.06
N GLU A 307 -9.10 9.53 -15.73
CA GLU A 307 -8.34 9.78 -16.95
C GLU A 307 -9.23 10.29 -18.10
N SER A 308 -10.44 9.73 -18.24
CA SER A 308 -11.42 10.18 -19.23
C SER A 308 -11.85 11.64 -18.99
N MET A 309 -12.08 12.02 -17.72
CA MET A 309 -12.35 13.42 -17.36
C MET A 309 -11.16 14.33 -17.70
N ILE A 310 -9.93 13.90 -17.43
CA ILE A 310 -8.71 14.68 -17.73
C ILE A 310 -8.55 14.90 -19.23
N GLN A 311 -8.73 13.86 -20.05
CA GLN A 311 -8.66 13.94 -21.50
C GLN A 311 -9.72 14.88 -22.08
N GLN A 312 -10.93 14.87 -21.53
CA GLN A 312 -12.02 15.76 -22.00
C GLN A 312 -11.79 17.23 -21.67
N VAL A 313 -11.01 17.54 -20.64
CA VAL A 313 -10.75 18.91 -20.17
C VAL A 313 -9.40 19.45 -20.65
N GLU A 314 -8.57 18.63 -21.30
CA GLU A 314 -7.19 18.98 -21.71
C GLU A 314 -7.10 20.30 -22.51
N SER A 315 -8.05 20.59 -23.39
CA SER A 315 -8.06 21.83 -24.20
C SER A 315 -8.29 23.10 -23.39
N VAL A 316 -8.83 22.96 -22.17
CA VAL A 316 -9.20 24.08 -21.28
C VAL A 316 -8.17 24.27 -20.17
N VAL A 317 -7.37 23.24 -19.87
CA VAL A 317 -6.23 23.35 -18.94
C VAL A 317 -5.07 24.08 -19.60
N GLN A 318 -4.41 24.94 -18.84
CA GLN A 318 -3.24 25.66 -19.31
C GLN A 318 -2.09 24.71 -19.68
N PRO A 319 -1.27 25.07 -20.69
CA PRO A 319 -0.05 24.35 -20.98
C PRO A 319 0.85 24.31 -19.74
N GLY A 320 1.23 23.11 -19.31
CA GLY A 320 2.02 22.93 -18.08
C GLY A 320 1.57 21.75 -17.23
N GLU A 321 0.35 21.29 -17.41
CA GLU A 321 -0.25 20.19 -16.63
C GLU A 321 0.55 18.88 -16.73
N SER A 322 1.15 18.63 -17.89
CA SER A 322 2.00 17.45 -18.14
C SER A 322 3.47 17.63 -17.75
N ARG A 323 3.87 18.80 -17.21
CA ARG A 323 5.26 19.02 -16.79
C ARG A 323 5.58 18.20 -15.55
N TRP A 324 6.76 17.60 -15.53
CA TRP A 324 7.28 16.92 -14.35
C TRP A 324 7.70 17.93 -13.30
N THR A 325 7.13 17.79 -12.11
CA THR A 325 7.47 18.59 -10.94
C THR A 325 8.19 17.76 -9.88
N TYR A 326 8.70 18.46 -8.87
CA TYR A 326 9.27 17.82 -7.69
C TYR A 326 8.25 16.91 -7.00
N GLY A 327 7.00 17.35 -6.83
CA GLY A 327 5.95 16.57 -6.18
C GLY A 327 5.65 15.25 -6.90
N GLN A 328 5.56 15.26 -8.23
CA GLN A 328 5.40 14.05 -9.04
C GLN A 328 6.57 13.09 -8.93
N THR A 329 7.79 13.62 -8.95
CA THR A 329 9.01 12.81 -8.82
C THR A 329 9.05 12.16 -7.44
N LEU A 330 8.72 12.91 -6.39
CA LEU A 330 8.64 12.40 -5.03
C LEU A 330 7.56 11.32 -4.88
N ALA A 331 6.39 11.50 -5.53
CA ALA A 331 5.32 10.51 -5.52
C ALA A 331 5.76 9.16 -6.13
N LEU A 332 6.54 9.19 -7.21
CA LEU A 332 7.15 7.98 -7.77
C LEU A 332 8.19 7.35 -6.84
N PHE A 333 8.98 8.15 -6.11
CA PHE A 333 9.88 7.61 -5.09
C PHE A 333 9.12 6.93 -3.94
N LEU A 334 7.98 7.48 -3.53
CA LEU A 334 7.12 6.86 -2.52
C LEU A 334 6.54 5.53 -3.01
N LEU A 335 6.31 5.36 -4.32
CA LEU A 335 5.94 4.07 -4.93
C LEU A 335 7.05 3.01 -4.80
N CYS A 336 8.33 3.39 -4.70
CA CYS A 336 9.40 2.41 -4.57
C CYS A 336 9.27 1.54 -3.32
N LEU A 337 8.75 2.09 -2.21
CA LEU A 337 8.57 1.35 -0.95
C LEU A 337 7.61 0.15 -1.10
N PRO A 338 6.33 0.33 -1.52
CA PRO A 338 5.42 -0.79 -1.69
C PRO A 338 5.86 -1.78 -2.78
N VAL A 339 6.58 -1.32 -3.80
CA VAL A 339 7.16 -2.22 -4.82
C VAL A 339 8.23 -3.11 -4.20
N VAL A 340 9.14 -2.55 -3.40
CA VAL A 340 10.18 -3.33 -2.70
C VAL A 340 9.56 -4.31 -1.71
N ASP A 341 8.56 -3.87 -0.94
CA ASP A 341 7.84 -4.73 0.02
C ASP A 341 7.11 -5.87 -0.69
N PHE A 342 6.48 -5.60 -1.85
CA PHE A 342 5.87 -6.61 -2.70
C PHE A 342 6.88 -7.67 -3.14
N PHE A 343 8.03 -7.26 -3.72
CA PHE A 343 9.04 -8.21 -4.16
C PHE A 343 9.67 -9.00 -3.00
N TYR A 344 9.87 -8.35 -1.85
CA TYR A 344 10.35 -9.02 -0.66
C TYR A 344 9.36 -10.10 -0.19
N ALA A 345 8.07 -9.79 -0.16
CA ALA A 345 7.04 -10.74 0.22
C ALA A 345 6.94 -11.91 -0.76
N ILE A 346 6.96 -11.68 -2.07
CA ILE A 346 6.97 -12.75 -3.08
C ILE A 346 8.20 -13.66 -2.91
N ARG A 347 9.37 -13.07 -2.63
CA ARG A 347 10.59 -13.85 -2.38
C ARG A 347 10.49 -14.71 -1.12
N GLU A 348 9.84 -14.22 -0.07
CA GLU A 348 9.65 -15.00 1.16
C GLU A 348 8.57 -16.08 0.98
N LEU A 349 7.49 -15.81 0.22
CA LEU A 349 6.46 -16.80 -0.12
C LEU A 349 7.01 -17.96 -0.98
N THR A 350 7.98 -17.69 -1.86
CA THR A 350 8.60 -18.70 -2.73
C THR A 350 9.74 -19.49 -2.07
N LYS A 351 10.21 -19.05 -0.89
CA LYS A 351 11.34 -19.65 -0.18
C LYS A 351 11.09 -21.09 0.30
N PRO A 352 9.92 -21.46 0.87
CA PRO A 352 9.67 -22.84 1.32
C PRO A 352 9.71 -23.84 0.16
N GLU A 353 9.18 -23.46 -1.00
CA GLU A 353 9.21 -24.29 -2.21
C GLU A 353 10.64 -24.45 -2.73
N ARG A 354 11.40 -23.36 -2.80
CA ARG A 354 12.83 -23.41 -3.11
C ARG A 354 13.60 -24.31 -2.14
N ASP A 355 13.32 -24.24 -0.85
CA ASP A 355 13.98 -25.06 0.16
C ASP A 355 13.53 -26.53 0.11
N ARG A 356 12.27 -26.80 -0.27
CA ARG A 356 11.78 -28.16 -0.56
C ARG A 356 12.49 -28.73 -1.78
N MET A 357 12.58 -27.98 -2.87
CA MET A 357 13.29 -28.38 -4.09
C MET A 357 14.77 -28.63 -3.81
N ARG A 358 15.43 -27.76 -3.04
CA ARG A 358 16.82 -27.96 -2.59
C ARG A 358 16.99 -29.23 -1.75
N ARG A 359 16.06 -29.53 -0.83
CA ARG A 359 16.08 -30.77 -0.05
C ARG A 359 15.90 -32.01 -0.94
N GLU A 360 15.02 -31.94 -1.93
CA GLU A 360 14.77 -33.05 -2.85
C GLU A 360 15.96 -33.29 -3.77
N ILE A 361 16.59 -32.24 -4.32
CA ILE A 361 17.84 -32.36 -5.08
C ILE A 361 18.94 -33.00 -4.23
N ARG A 362 19.08 -32.60 -2.96
CA ARG A 362 20.05 -33.23 -2.02
C ARG A 362 19.72 -34.70 -1.75
N ARG A 363 18.43 -35.07 -1.67
CA ARG A 363 18.00 -36.47 -1.52
C ARG A 363 18.32 -37.29 -2.77
N MET A 364 18.00 -36.77 -3.96
CA MET A 364 18.34 -37.41 -5.24
C MET A 364 19.86 -37.64 -5.38
N ARG A 365 20.68 -36.66 -4.98
CA ARG A 365 22.15 -36.81 -4.96
C ARG A 365 22.62 -37.88 -3.97
N ARG A 366 21.99 -38.00 -2.79
CA ARG A 366 22.35 -39.02 -1.78
C ARG A 366 21.92 -40.44 -2.18
N MET A 367 20.83 -40.57 -2.93
CA MET A 367 20.35 -41.88 -3.40
C MET A 367 21.22 -42.47 -4.51
N GLY A 368 22.36 -41.86 -4.85
CA GLY A 368 23.27 -42.42 -5.84
C GLY A 368 22.65 -42.50 -7.24
N MET A 369 21.64 -41.66 -7.54
CA MET A 369 21.24 -41.38 -8.93
C MET A 369 22.32 -40.54 -9.64
N SER A 370 23.58 -40.93 -9.49
CA SER A 370 24.59 -40.78 -10.52
C SER A 370 24.10 -41.64 -11.68
N ARG A 371 23.27 -41.02 -12.52
CA ARG A 371 23.02 -41.36 -13.92
C ARG A 371 23.70 -42.67 -14.31
N ALA A 372 22.99 -43.78 -14.16
CA ALA A 372 23.38 -45.11 -14.65
C ALA A 372 23.46 -45.20 -16.18
N GLY A 373 23.63 -44.05 -16.86
CA GLY A 373 23.90 -43.91 -18.28
C GLY A 373 25.35 -43.48 -18.48
N GLY A 374 26.29 -44.23 -17.88
CA GLY A 374 27.56 -44.42 -18.53
C GLY A 374 27.28 -45.26 -19.76
N THR A 375 26.85 -44.63 -20.85
CA THR A 375 27.03 -45.21 -22.18
C THR A 375 28.53 -45.44 -22.28
N GLN A 376 28.95 -46.69 -22.10
CA GLN A 376 30.29 -47.11 -22.43
C GLN A 376 30.48 -46.74 -23.90
N VAL A 377 31.13 -45.61 -24.15
CA VAL A 377 31.86 -45.43 -25.39
C VAL A 377 32.96 -46.47 -25.28
N GLU A 378 32.76 -47.58 -25.98
CA GLU A 378 33.74 -48.63 -26.21
C GLU A 378 35.01 -47.95 -26.76
N GLU A 379 35.94 -47.64 -25.87
CA GLU A 379 37.23 -47.06 -26.22
C GLU A 379 38.06 -48.19 -26.82
N GLY A 380 38.07 -48.22 -28.15
CA GLY A 380 38.84 -49.14 -28.96
C GLY A 380 40.33 -49.11 -28.56
N THR A 381 40.76 -50.25 -28.02
CA THR A 381 42.12 -50.77 -27.90
C THR A 381 43.19 -50.00 -28.69
N ARG A 382 44.07 -49.27 -27.99
CA ARG A 382 45.41 -48.91 -28.51
C ARG A 382 46.51 -49.30 -27.54
N PRO A 383 47.68 -49.74 -28.03
CA PRO A 383 48.69 -50.41 -27.23
C PRO A 383 49.66 -49.44 -26.55
N ARG A 384 50.13 -49.89 -25.38
CA ARG A 384 51.17 -49.30 -24.53
C ARG A 384 52.51 -49.09 -25.25
N HIS A 385 52.97 -47.85 -25.25
CA HIS A 385 54.35 -47.41 -24.98
C HIS A 385 54.19 -46.04 -24.30
N GLY A 386 54.78 -45.68 -23.16
CA GLY A 386 56.11 -45.96 -22.66
C GLY A 386 56.73 -44.59 -22.36
N LEU A 387 57.08 -44.35 -21.09
CA LEU A 387 57.88 -43.25 -20.54
C LEU A 387 57.19 -41.89 -20.24
N GLY A 388 56.86 -41.73 -18.96
CA GLY A 388 57.43 -40.68 -18.11
C GLY A 388 57.19 -39.23 -18.51
N GLN A 389 56.04 -38.67 -18.11
CA GLN A 389 55.93 -37.24 -17.84
C GLN A 389 55.07 -36.98 -16.59
N ARG A 390 55.53 -35.97 -15.85
CA ARG A 390 55.03 -35.41 -14.60
C ARG A 390 53.54 -35.10 -14.71
N GLU A 391 52.77 -35.76 -13.85
CA GLU A 391 51.31 -35.67 -13.74
C GLU A 391 50.92 -34.27 -13.22
N GLU A 392 50.64 -33.35 -14.15
CA GLU A 392 49.85 -32.16 -13.85
C GLU A 392 48.43 -32.62 -13.53
N ARG A 393 47.99 -32.36 -12.29
CA ARG A 393 46.63 -32.66 -11.85
C ARG A 393 45.65 -32.01 -12.82
N PRO A 394 44.71 -32.77 -13.42
CA PRO A 394 43.67 -32.18 -14.23
C PRO A 394 42.85 -31.25 -13.32
N SER A 395 42.74 -30.00 -13.74
CA SER A 395 41.81 -29.03 -13.17
C SER A 395 40.43 -29.68 -13.09
N GLN A 396 39.86 -29.67 -11.88
CA GLN A 396 38.47 -30.04 -11.63
C GLN A 396 37.58 -29.29 -12.61
N ASP A 397 37.15 -29.94 -13.68
CA ASP A 397 36.12 -29.46 -14.58
C ASP A 397 34.82 -29.41 -13.79
N THR A 398 34.55 -28.25 -13.19
CA THR A 398 33.25 -27.88 -12.66
C THR A 398 32.22 -28.09 -13.77
N ASN A 399 31.21 -28.90 -13.46
CA ASN A 399 30.21 -29.38 -14.38
C ASN A 399 29.50 -28.18 -15.05
N PRO A 400 29.40 -28.09 -16.39
CA PRO A 400 28.78 -26.93 -17.06
C PRO A 400 27.35 -26.62 -16.58
N PHE A 401 26.64 -27.60 -16.04
CA PHE A 401 25.34 -27.44 -15.41
C PHE A 401 25.37 -26.76 -14.03
N GLU A 402 26.50 -26.77 -13.31
CA GLU A 402 26.67 -25.95 -12.09
C GLU A 402 26.74 -24.45 -12.43
N ARG A 403 27.33 -24.09 -13.58
CA ARG A 403 27.37 -22.68 -14.02
C ARG A 403 25.99 -22.12 -14.33
N GLU A 404 25.12 -22.85 -15.01
CA GLU A 404 23.80 -22.33 -15.42
C GLU A 404 22.86 -22.08 -14.22
N GLY A 405 22.93 -22.95 -13.19
CA GLY A 405 22.15 -22.76 -11.96
C GLY A 405 22.63 -21.58 -11.12
N ASP A 406 23.95 -21.44 -10.95
CA ASP A 406 24.55 -20.36 -10.17
C ASP A 406 24.42 -19.01 -10.88
N GLN A 407 24.43 -18.98 -12.22
CA GLN A 407 24.31 -17.74 -13.02
C GLN A 407 22.88 -17.18 -13.02
N LEU A 408 21.86 -18.05 -13.09
CA LEU A 408 20.46 -17.63 -12.92
C LEU A 408 20.19 -17.13 -11.50
N GLU A 409 20.83 -17.75 -10.50
CA GLU A 409 20.74 -17.34 -9.09
C GLU A 409 21.45 -16.00 -8.84
N GLU A 410 22.58 -15.74 -9.50
CA GLU A 410 23.30 -14.46 -9.46
C GLU A 410 22.53 -13.34 -10.20
N GLU A 411 21.85 -13.63 -11.31
CA GLU A 411 20.99 -12.66 -12.01
C GLU A 411 19.72 -12.30 -11.21
N LEU A 412 19.06 -13.27 -10.57
CA LEU A 412 17.91 -13.00 -9.68
C LEU A 412 18.32 -12.26 -8.40
N ASP A 413 19.47 -12.58 -7.80
CA ASP A 413 19.99 -11.84 -6.66
C ASP A 413 20.55 -10.45 -7.06
N SER A 414 21.00 -10.28 -8.32
CA SER A 414 21.43 -9.00 -8.89
C SER A 414 20.24 -8.04 -9.13
N PHE A 415 19.15 -8.53 -9.73
CA PHE A 415 17.92 -7.75 -9.92
C PHE A 415 17.28 -7.34 -8.58
N CYS A 416 17.29 -8.23 -7.58
CA CYS A 416 16.83 -7.94 -6.22
C CYS A 416 17.88 -7.21 -5.35
N GLY A 417 19.10 -7.01 -5.84
CA GLY A 417 20.17 -6.27 -5.19
C GLY A 417 20.01 -4.76 -5.29
N LEU A 418 19.17 -4.26 -6.20
CA LEU A 418 18.97 -2.83 -6.45
C LEU A 418 18.59 -2.03 -5.19
N PRO A 419 17.65 -2.49 -4.34
CA PRO A 419 17.34 -1.81 -3.08
C PRO A 419 18.50 -1.87 -2.09
N ARG A 420 19.26 -2.98 -2.04
CA ARG A 420 20.45 -3.09 -1.18
C ARG A 420 21.60 -2.21 -1.66
N LEU A 421 21.81 -2.07 -2.97
CA LEU A 421 22.80 -1.19 -3.57
C LEU A 421 22.41 0.28 -3.41
N PHE A 422 21.13 0.61 -3.57
CA PHE A 422 20.60 1.95 -3.32
C PHE A 422 20.72 2.33 -1.84
N LEU A 423 20.32 1.46 -0.90
CA LEU A 423 20.48 1.67 0.53
C LEU A 423 21.96 1.72 0.95
N ARG A 424 22.82 0.89 0.34
CA ARG A 424 24.27 0.95 0.55
C ARG A 424 24.86 2.25 0.01
N GLY A 425 24.36 2.74 -1.13
CA GLY A 425 24.69 4.05 -1.71
C GLY A 425 24.27 5.21 -0.82
N LEU A 426 23.05 5.20 -0.29
CA LEU A 426 22.56 6.18 0.68
C LEU A 426 23.37 6.16 1.97
N ARG A 427 23.68 4.96 2.50
CA ARG A 427 24.51 4.80 3.71
C ARG A 427 25.95 5.26 3.49
N MET A 428 26.52 5.04 2.30
CA MET A 428 27.84 5.56 1.91
C MET A 428 27.83 7.08 1.77
N ARG A 429 26.78 7.67 1.18
CA ARG A 429 26.63 9.13 1.04
C ARG A 429 26.45 9.82 2.38
N HIS A 430 25.66 9.23 3.28
CA HIS A 430 25.51 9.71 4.67
C HIS A 430 26.84 9.68 5.43
N ARG A 431 27.64 8.61 5.30
CA ARG A 431 28.99 8.54 5.89
C ARG A 431 29.93 9.62 5.35
N ARG A 432 29.90 9.91 4.05
CA ARG A 432 30.70 11.00 3.46
C ARG A 432 30.25 12.37 3.96
N LEU A 433 28.94 12.60 4.10
CA LEU A 433 28.42 13.85 4.67
C LEU A 433 28.87 14.02 6.13
N GLN A 434 28.84 12.97 6.93
CA GLN A 434 29.36 13.03 8.31
C GLN A 434 30.87 13.26 8.36
N GLN A 435 31.64 12.65 7.46
CA GLN A 435 33.09 12.88 7.37
C GLN A 435 33.41 14.32 6.94
N ASN A 436 32.65 14.89 6.00
CA ASN A 436 32.84 16.27 5.57
C ASN A 436 32.43 17.27 6.67
N LEU A 437 31.38 16.96 7.46
CA LEU A 437 31.01 17.77 8.63
C LEU A 437 32.08 17.70 9.72
N SER A 438 32.66 16.53 9.99
CA SER A 438 33.72 16.39 10.99
C SER A 438 35.07 16.97 10.52
N GLN A 439 35.31 17.06 9.21
CA GLN A 439 36.50 17.73 8.66
C GLN A 439 36.31 19.24 8.54
N GLY A 440 35.09 19.73 8.25
CA GLY A 440 34.80 21.17 8.17
C GLY A 440 34.91 21.91 9.51
N GLU A 441 34.85 21.20 10.63
CA GLU A 441 35.00 21.77 11.97
C GLU A 441 36.47 21.89 12.41
N ALA A 442 37.41 21.23 11.72
CA ALA A 442 38.84 21.32 12.00
C ALA A 442 39.55 22.46 11.25
N ASP A 443 38.97 22.95 10.15
CA ASP A 443 39.59 23.95 9.26
C ASP A 443 38.89 25.32 9.31
N ALA A 444 38.03 25.58 10.30
CA ALA A 444 37.41 26.90 10.46
C ALA A 444 38.48 27.95 10.83
N PRO A 445 38.81 28.92 9.95
CA PRO A 445 39.76 29.97 10.27
C PRO A 445 39.24 30.83 11.42
N ALA A 446 40.10 31.07 12.41
CA ALA A 446 39.81 31.92 13.55
C ALA A 446 39.20 33.26 13.08
N ALA A 447 38.00 33.56 13.59
CA ALA A 447 37.29 34.79 13.28
C ALA A 447 38.17 36.01 13.64
N PRO A 448 38.32 36.99 12.73
CA PRO A 448 39.10 38.19 13.03
C PRO A 448 38.38 39.04 14.10
N GLU A 449 39.16 39.50 15.09
CA GLU A 449 38.72 40.34 16.19
C GLU A 449 37.91 41.56 15.71
N ALA A 450 36.75 41.73 16.32
CA ALA A 450 35.85 42.84 16.06
C ALA A 450 36.45 44.16 16.56
N SER A 451 36.74 45.07 15.63
CA SER A 451 37.06 46.47 15.91
C SER A 451 35.80 47.26 16.31
N PRO A 452 35.91 48.29 17.17
CA PRO A 452 34.78 48.94 17.82
C PRO A 452 34.02 49.87 16.85
N ARG A 453 32.71 49.64 16.68
CA ARG A 453 31.82 50.52 15.92
C ARG A 453 31.42 51.73 16.75
N THR A 454 31.85 52.89 16.27
CA THR A 454 31.33 54.22 16.56
C THR A 454 29.84 54.34 16.21
N SER A 455 29.07 54.84 17.17
CA SER A 455 27.68 55.28 17.07
C SER A 455 27.54 56.62 16.34
N SER A 456 26.58 56.74 15.41
CA SER A 456 25.91 58.00 15.01
C SER A 456 24.81 57.75 13.94
N PRO A 457 23.86 58.68 13.70
CA PRO A 457 22.45 58.41 13.96
C PRO A 457 21.51 58.55 12.75
N LEU A 458 20.29 58.02 12.93
CA LEU A 458 18.98 58.47 12.42
C LEU A 458 18.96 59.28 11.11
N GLY A 459 18.50 58.64 10.03
CA GLY A 459 18.02 59.28 8.81
C GLY A 459 16.55 58.97 8.56
N HIS A 460 15.71 59.99 8.75
CA HIS A 460 14.32 60.09 8.26
C HIS A 460 14.20 59.80 6.75
N ARG A 461 13.13 59.13 6.32
CA ARG A 461 12.45 59.44 5.04
C ARG A 461 11.00 58.94 4.95
N ASN A 462 10.14 59.96 4.89
CA ASN A 462 8.77 60.17 4.36
C ASN A 462 7.87 59.04 3.82
N PRO A 463 6.53 59.22 3.99
CA PRO A 463 5.49 58.38 3.40
C PRO A 463 5.19 58.76 1.93
N VAL A 464 4.92 57.74 1.10
CA VAL A 464 4.47 57.90 -0.28
C VAL A 464 2.95 58.09 -0.31
N SER A 465 2.58 59.07 -1.13
CA SER A 465 1.26 59.64 -1.39
C SER A 465 0.26 58.71 -2.04
N SER A 466 -1.00 58.90 -1.63
CA SER A 466 -2.24 58.54 -2.30
C SER A 466 -2.28 58.96 -3.77
N GLN A 467 -2.71 58.06 -4.66
CA GLN A 467 -3.31 58.42 -5.94
C GLN A 467 -4.76 57.96 -5.96
N HIS A 468 -5.62 58.98 -5.89
CA HIS A 468 -7.01 59.02 -6.32
C HIS A 468 -7.10 58.56 -7.78
N ASN A 469 -8.04 57.67 -8.10
CA ASN A 469 -8.51 57.49 -9.48
C ASN A 469 -10.01 57.71 -9.51
N ASP A 470 -10.37 58.66 -10.37
CA ASP A 470 -11.68 59.25 -10.52
C ASP A 470 -12.69 58.32 -11.19
N ILE A 471 -13.93 58.61 -10.81
CA ILE A 471 -15.21 58.10 -11.28
C ILE A 471 -15.47 58.61 -12.70
N ASN A 472 -15.96 57.73 -13.59
CA ASN A 472 -16.53 58.12 -14.87
C ASN A 472 -17.91 57.46 -15.03
N PRO A 473 -19.02 58.22 -15.09
CA PRO A 473 -20.33 57.70 -15.46
C PRO A 473 -20.74 58.24 -16.83
N ASP A 474 -20.78 57.39 -17.86
CA ASP A 474 -21.46 57.72 -19.10
C ASP A 474 -22.74 56.89 -19.26
N THR A 475 -23.83 57.64 -19.20
CA THR A 475 -25.14 57.42 -19.78
C THR A 475 -25.10 57.15 -21.28
N SER A 476 -25.84 56.15 -21.75
CA SER A 476 -26.66 56.29 -22.97
C SER A 476 -27.72 55.19 -23.08
N THR A 477 -28.96 55.65 -23.03
CA THR A 477 -30.19 55.02 -23.51
C THR A 477 -30.18 54.83 -25.03
N SER A 478 -30.65 53.67 -25.51
CA SER A 478 -31.49 53.51 -26.70
C SER A 478 -32.23 52.17 -26.62
#